data_AF-A0A2G1VFS3-F1
#
_entry.id   AF-A0A2G1VFS3-F1
#
_cell.length_a   1.000
_cell.length_b   1.000
_cell.length_c   1.000
_cell.angle_alpha   90.00
_cell.angle_beta   90.00
_cell.angle_gamma   90.00
#
_symmetry.space_group_name_H-M   'P 1'
#
loop_
_entity.id
_entity.type
_entity.pdbx_description
1 polymer ?
#
loop_
_entity_poly.entity_id
_entity_poly.type
_entity_poly.pdbx_seq_one_letter_code
_entity_poly.pdbx_strand_id
1 'polypeptide(L)'
;MSTIPPRQDQVEDKERRFYVCAPSSIYLQLQQEAIQRGTDLWTLGGSVLRAWLEAGCPTFGTQDQPPEKPSSPPPSSSPLAHEKGAGQ
;
A
#
# COMPACT_ATOMS: atom_id res chain seq x y z
N MET A 1 6.80 42.22 1.59
CA MET A 1 6.83 41.34 2.77
C MET A 1 5.69 40.35 2.63
N SER A 2 5.98 39.08 2.33
CA SER A 2 4.94 38.05 2.22
C SER A 2 4.72 37.47 3.63
N THR A 3 3.69 37.96 4.31
CA THR A 3 3.25 37.43 5.61
C THR A 3 2.51 36.14 5.36
N ILE A 4 3.20 35.01 5.57
CA ILE A 4 2.55 33.69 5.60
C ILE A 4 1.54 33.73 6.77
N PRO A 5 0.26 33.42 6.52
CA PRO A 5 -0.75 33.44 7.57
C PRO A 5 -0.39 32.40 8.67
N PRO A 6 -0.69 32.71 9.95
CA PRO A 6 -0.40 31.82 11.05
C PRO A 6 -1.11 30.47 10.86
N ARG A 7 -0.42 29.37 11.21
CA ARG A 7 -1.03 28.04 11.21
C ARG A 7 -2.18 28.04 12.22
N GLN A 8 -3.31 27.47 11.81
CA GLN A 8 -4.45 27.32 12.68
C GLN A 8 -4.25 26.07 13.54
N ASP A 9 -3.97 26.24 14.82
CA ASP A 9 -3.64 25.15 15.75
C ASP A 9 -4.84 24.26 16.09
N GLN A 10 -6.06 24.75 15.89
CA GLN A 10 -7.29 23.99 16.09
C GLN A 10 -8.03 23.86 14.76
N VAL A 11 -7.75 22.76 14.05
CA VAL A 11 -8.58 22.32 12.94
C VAL A 11 -9.79 21.61 13.55
N GLU A 12 -10.97 22.17 13.32
CA GLU A 12 -12.22 21.55 13.75
C GLU A 12 -12.42 20.20 13.05
N ASP A 13 -12.60 19.14 13.85
CA ASP A 13 -12.85 17.78 13.36
C ASP A 13 -14.31 17.62 12.95
N LYS A 14 -14.66 18.28 11.84
CA LYS A 14 -15.99 18.20 11.24
C LYS A 14 -16.17 16.88 10.53
N GLU A 15 -17.38 16.34 10.59
CA GLU A 15 -17.78 15.25 9.70
C GLU A 15 -17.55 15.66 8.23
N ARG A 16 -16.81 14.83 7.50
CA ARG A 16 -16.57 14.98 6.07
C ARG A 16 -17.09 13.76 5.34
N ARG A 17 -17.72 14.01 4.19
CA ARG A 17 -18.19 12.95 3.30
C ARG A 17 -17.07 12.52 2.36
N PHE A 18 -16.86 11.21 2.26
CA PHE A 18 -15.93 10.61 1.31
C PHE A 18 -16.71 10.05 0.13
N TYR A 19 -16.39 10.51 -1.08
CA TYR A 19 -16.91 9.91 -2.31
C TYR A 19 -15.97 8.79 -2.75
N VAL A 20 -16.49 7.56 -2.76
CA VAL A 20 -15.71 6.36 -3.10
C VAL A 20 -16.32 5.67 -4.32
N CYS A 21 -15.45 5.09 -5.14
CA CYS A 21 -15.85 4.28 -6.29
C CYS A 21 -15.73 2.79 -5.93
N ALA A 22 -16.76 2.01 -6.25
CA ALA A 22 -16.76 0.56 -6.13
C ALA A 22 -17.62 -0.05 -7.25
N PRO A 23 -17.41 -1.32 -7.64
CA PRO A 23 -18.33 -2.02 -8.53
C PRO A 23 -19.76 -1.99 -7.96
N SER A 24 -20.77 -1.94 -8.84
CA SER A 24 -22.17 -1.85 -8.42
C SER A 24 -22.61 -3.00 -7.50
N SER A 25 -22.03 -4.19 -7.67
CA SER A 25 -22.25 -5.34 -6.79
C SER A 25 -21.80 -5.09 -5.35
N ILE A 26 -20.63 -4.46 -5.17
CA ILE A 26 -20.09 -4.11 -3.86
C ILE A 26 -20.92 -2.98 -3.23
N TYR A 27 -21.30 -1.99 -4.03
CA TYR A 27 -22.19 -0.92 -3.57
C TYR A 27 -23.50 -1.48 -3.01
N LEU A 28 -24.13 -2.43 -3.73
CA LEU A 28 -25.35 -3.08 -3.28
C LEU A 28 -25.16 -3.86 -1.98
N GLN A 29 -24.06 -4.61 -1.86
CA GLN A 29 -23.74 -5.34 -0.62
C GLN A 29 -23.57 -4.39 0.57
N LEU A 30 -22.84 -3.29 0.40
CA LEU A 30 -22.67 -2.29 1.46
C LEU A 30 -23.99 -1.61 1.82
N GLN A 31 -24.86 -1.35 0.84
CA GLN A 31 -26.19 -0.80 1.09
C GLN A 31 -27.07 -1.78 1.89
N GLN A 32 -27.05 -3.06 1.57
CA GLN A 32 -27.76 -4.08 2.33
C GLN A 32 -27.25 -4.19 3.77
N GLU A 33 -25.92 -4.13 3.96
CA GLU A 33 -25.31 -4.14 5.28
C GLU A 33 -25.72 -2.91 6.12
N ALA A 34 -25.74 -1.73 5.49
CA ALA A 34 -26.18 -0.50 6.15
C ALA A 34 -27.63 -0.63 6.63
N ILE A 35 -28.53 -1.16 5.78
CA ILE A 35 -29.93 -1.40 6.13
C ILE A 35 -30.05 -2.40 7.30
N GLN A 36 -29.32 -3.51 7.26
CA GLN A 36 -29.36 -4.53 8.32
C GLN A 36 -28.93 -3.97 9.68
N ARG A 37 -28.00 -3.00 9.67
CA ARG A 37 -27.51 -2.33 10.88
C ARG A 37 -28.32 -1.10 11.29
N GLY A 38 -29.32 -0.71 10.50
CA GLY A 38 -30.12 0.50 10.75
C GLY A 38 -29.32 1.80 10.60
N THR A 39 -28.32 1.82 9.72
CA THR A 39 -27.48 2.99 9.44
C THR A 39 -27.53 3.37 7.97
N ASP A 40 -27.04 4.56 7.61
CA ASP A 40 -26.82 4.94 6.22
C ASP A 40 -25.42 4.55 5.72
N LEU A 41 -25.26 4.59 4.39
CA LEU A 41 -24.03 4.18 3.71
C LEU A 41 -22.84 5.09 4.02
N TRP A 42 -23.05 6.38 4.29
CA TRP A 42 -21.97 7.31 4.65
C TRP A 42 -21.42 6.98 6.03
N THR A 43 -22.29 6.73 7.00
CA THR A 43 -21.91 6.34 8.36
C THR A 43 -21.23 4.96 8.39
N LEU A 44 -21.75 4.00 7.63
CA LEU A 44 -21.10 2.69 7.47
C LEU A 44 -19.72 2.84 6.82
N GLY A 45 -19.63 3.58 5.72
CA GLY A 45 -18.36 3.82 5.02
C GLY A 45 -17.32 4.50 5.91
N GLY A 46 -17.72 5.52 6.67
CA GLY A 46 -16.85 6.16 7.66
C GLY A 46 -16.34 5.20 8.73
N SER A 47 -17.21 4.31 9.22
CA SER A 47 -16.83 3.28 10.21
C SER A 47 -15.82 2.28 9.64
N VAL A 48 -16.01 1.84 8.39
CA VAL A 48 -15.08 0.94 7.70
C VAL A 48 -13.72 1.60 7.48
N LEU A 49 -13.70 2.86 7.02
CA LEU A 49 -12.46 3.61 6.82
C LEU A 49 -11.73 3.87 8.14
N ARG A 50 -12.47 4.19 9.21
CA ARG A 50 -11.91 4.34 10.56
C ARG A 50 -11.26 3.04 11.04
N ALA A 51 -11.97 1.90 10.92
CA ALA A 51 -11.43 0.61 11.31
C ALA A 51 -10.17 0.25 10.49
N TRP A 52 -10.13 0.60 9.21
CA TRP A 52 -8.94 0.41 8.38
C TRP A 52 -7.74 1.26 8.85
N LEU A 53 -7.98 2.52 9.23
CA LEU A 53 -6.95 3.39 9.82
C LEU A 53 -6.47 2.87 11.19
N GLU A 54 -7.40 2.46 12.06
CA GLU A 54 -7.10 1.90 13.39
C GLU A 54 -6.32 0.59 13.29
N ALA A 55 -6.50 -0.18 12.21
CA ALA A 55 -5.72 -1.37 11.90
C ALA A 55 -4.31 -1.07 11.33
N GLY A 56 -3.93 0.20 11.19
CA GLY A 56 -2.62 0.61 10.67
C GLY A 56 -2.51 0.58 9.15
N CYS A 57 -3.61 0.81 8.42
CA CYS A 57 -3.64 0.87 6.96
C CYS A 57 -3.07 -0.39 6.28
N PRO A 58 -3.61 -1.59 6.56
CA PRO A 58 -3.09 -2.82 5.97
C PRO A 58 -3.10 -2.74 4.44
N THR A 59 -2.00 -3.17 3.82
CA THR A 59 -1.85 -3.22 2.37
C THR A 59 -2.75 -4.31 1.80
N PHE A 60 -3.78 -3.92 1.06
CA PHE A 60 -4.58 -4.85 0.27
C PHE A 60 -3.97 -4.99 -1.13
N GLY A 61 -3.44 -6.17 -1.46
CA GLY A 61 -3.14 -6.53 -2.85
C GLY A 61 -1.75 -6.17 -3.39
N THR A 62 -0.82 -5.70 -2.56
CA THR A 62 0.61 -5.71 -2.91
C THR A 62 1.29 -6.70 -1.97
N GLN A 63 1.39 -7.95 -2.40
CA GLN A 63 2.57 -8.70 -1.99
C GLN A 63 3.74 -7.96 -2.64
N ASP A 64 4.50 -7.21 -1.87
CA ASP A 64 5.92 -7.10 -2.13
C ASP A 64 6.46 -8.54 -2.02
N GLN A 65 6.37 -9.32 -3.10
CA GLN A 65 7.35 -10.37 -3.28
C GLN A 65 8.69 -9.63 -3.24
N PRO A 66 9.60 -9.95 -2.30
CA PRO A 66 10.95 -9.44 -2.40
C PRO A 66 11.45 -9.80 -3.82
N PRO A 67 12.05 -8.86 -4.57
CA PRO A 67 12.49 -9.13 -5.92
C PRO A 67 13.36 -10.39 -5.87
N GLU A 68 12.92 -11.44 -6.58
CA GLU A 68 13.73 -12.65 -6.73
C GLU A 68 15.08 -12.19 -7.25
N LYS A 69 16.09 -12.26 -6.38
CA LYS A 69 17.46 -11.91 -6.71
C LYS A 69 17.80 -12.70 -7.97
N PRO A 70 18.20 -12.06 -9.09
CA PRO A 70 18.62 -12.83 -10.25
C PRO A 70 19.79 -13.69 -9.80
N SER A 71 19.57 -15.01 -9.82
CA SER A 71 20.58 -16.00 -9.48
C SER A 71 21.60 -15.99 -10.63
N SER A 72 22.54 -15.05 -10.56
CA SER A 72 23.68 -15.03 -11.48
C SER A 72 24.46 -16.33 -11.25
N PRO A 73 24.65 -17.17 -12.28
CA PRO A 73 25.53 -18.32 -12.13
C PRO A 73 26.94 -17.82 -11.80
N PRO A 74 27.72 -18.56 -11.00
CA PRO A 74 29.08 -18.16 -10.66
C PRO A 74 29.92 -18.06 -11.95
N PRO A 75 30.86 -17.10 -12.04
CA PRO A 75 31.75 -17.03 -13.19
C PRO A 75 32.56 -18.32 -13.26
N SER A 76 32.38 -19.06 -14.35
CA SER A 76 33.20 -20.21 -14.70
C SER A 76 34.66 -19.78 -14.66
N SER A 77 35.44 -20.40 -13.77
CA SER A 77 36.89 -20.19 -13.72
C SER A 77 37.51 -20.87 -14.93
N SER A 78 37.71 -20.10 -16.01
CA SER A 78 38.58 -20.49 -17.12
C SER A 78 40.04 -20.43 -16.65
N PRO A 79 40.80 -21.54 -16.65
CA PRO A 79 42.25 -21.45 -16.53
C PRO A 79 42.81 -21.07 -17.91
N LEU A 80 43.18 -19.80 -18.06
CA LEU A 80 44.01 -19.33 -19.15
C LEU A 80 45.45 -19.82 -18.93
N ALA A 81 46.07 -20.30 -20.00
CA ALA A 81 47.41 -20.87 -20.03
C ALA A 81 48.49 -20.03 -19.32
N HIS A 82 49.43 -20.71 -18.65
CA HIS A 82 50.79 -20.20 -18.52
C HIS A 82 51.78 -21.24 -19.05
N GLU A 83 52.48 -20.80 -20.08
CA GLU A 83 53.62 -21.44 -20.70
C GLU A 83 54.84 -21.41 -19.77
N LYS A 84 55.76 -22.38 -19.97
CA LYS A 84 57.23 -22.29 -19.87
C LYS A 84 57.94 -22.94 -18.66
N GLY A 85 58.57 -24.09 -18.93
CA GLY A 85 60.03 -24.22 -18.81
C GLY A 85 60.65 -25.14 -17.74
N ALA A 86 61.31 -26.20 -18.24
CA ALA A 86 62.58 -26.80 -17.78
C ALA A 86 62.64 -27.74 -16.55
N GLY A 87 63.07 -28.98 -16.81
CA GLY A 87 64.21 -29.59 -16.10
C GLY A 87 63.92 -30.82 -15.23
N GLN A 88 64.12 -32.02 -15.78
CA GLN A 88 65.23 -32.94 -15.45
C GLN A 88 65.20 -34.18 -16.34
#